data_AF-A0A6B2TGL7-F1
#
_entry.id   AF-A0A6B2TGL7-F1
#
_cell.length_a   1.000
_cell.length_b   1.000
_cell.length_c   1.000
_cell.angle_alpha   90.00
_cell.angle_beta   90.00
_cell.angle_gamma   90.00
#
_symmetry.space_group_name_H-M   'P 1'
#
loop_
_entity.id
_entity.type
_entity.pdbx_description
1 polymer ?
#
loop_
_entity_poly.entity_id
_entity_poly.type
_entity_poly.pdbx_seq_one_letter_code
_entity_poly.pdbx_strand_id
1 'polypeptide(L)'
;MKSVEPWSIHVHLRVEEQELDTFLKDAWQIPITVGLPDDLLDALDLHTRTLLTAGIEFNRDDLRRTLSRLPQQPALPWEAAGS
;
A
#
# COMPACT_ATOMS: atom_id res chain seq x y z
N MET A 1 -5.48 -1.65 -27.65
CA MET A 1 -5.16 -0.95 -26.39
C MET A 1 -5.04 -2.01 -25.31
N LYS A 2 -3.90 -2.09 -24.60
CA LYS A 2 -3.74 -3.03 -23.48
C LYS A 2 -4.69 -2.60 -22.37
N SER A 3 -5.50 -3.53 -21.87
CA SER A 3 -6.31 -3.34 -20.68
C SER A 3 -5.36 -3.00 -19.53
N VAL A 4 -5.37 -1.74 -19.11
CA VAL A 4 -4.68 -1.33 -17.89
C VAL A 4 -5.55 -1.87 -16.76
N GLU A 5 -5.01 -2.75 -15.92
CA GLU A 5 -5.78 -3.27 -14.80
C GLU A 5 -6.23 -2.09 -13.93
N PRO A 6 -7.48 -2.09 -13.42
CA PRO A 6 -8.07 -0.95 -12.68
C PRO A 6 -7.24 -0.45 -11.50
N TRP A 7 -6.31 -1.28 -11.02
CA TRP A 7 -5.46 -1.08 -9.84
C TRP A 7 -4.05 -0.62 -10.18
N SER A 8 -3.68 -0.57 -11.47
CA SER A 8 -2.48 0.11 -11.94
C SER A 8 -2.75 1.61 -11.89
N ILE A 9 -2.92 2.15 -10.69
CA ILE A 9 -3.03 3.58 -10.49
C ILE A 9 -1.63 4.16 -10.69
N HIS A 10 -1.33 4.53 -11.92
CA HIS A 10 -0.12 5.26 -12.26
C HIS A 10 -0.24 6.67 -11.69
N VAL A 11 0.33 6.89 -10.51
CA VAL A 11 0.61 8.25 -10.03
C VAL A 11 2.12 8.41 -9.94
N HIS A 12 2.71 9.09 -10.91
CA HIS A 12 4.02 9.71 -10.74
C HIS A 12 3.85 10.98 -9.89
N LEU A 13 3.46 10.80 -8.63
CA LEU A 13 3.38 11.88 -7.66
C LEU A 13 4.54 11.70 -6.69
N ARG A 14 5.53 12.56 -6.83
CA ARG A 14 6.55 12.73 -5.80
C ARG A 14 6.01 13.72 -4.78
N VAL A 15 5.86 13.26 -3.54
CA VAL A 15 5.44 14.08 -2.40
C VAL A 15 6.67 14.38 -1.56
N GLU A 16 6.86 15.64 -1.14
CA GLU A 16 7.96 15.96 -0.24
C GLU A 16 7.74 15.31 1.13
N GLU A 17 8.81 14.92 1.82
CA GLU A 17 8.71 14.19 3.08
C GLU A 17 7.87 14.95 4.12
N GLN A 18 8.00 16.28 4.18
CA GLN A 18 7.20 17.11 5.09
C GLN A 18 5.71 17.19 4.74
N GLU A 19 5.31 16.83 3.52
CA GLU A 19 3.93 16.86 3.05
C GLU A 19 3.21 15.51 3.23
N LEU A 20 3.97 14.44 3.47
CA LEU A 20 3.44 13.08 3.60
C LEU A 20 2.34 12.96 4.66
N ASP A 21 2.54 13.53 5.84
CA ASP A 21 1.56 13.41 6.93
C ASP A 21 0.24 14.09 6.59
N THR A 22 0.30 15.19 5.83
CA THR A 22 -0.91 15.86 5.34
C THR A 22 -1.56 15.06 4.22
N PHE A 23 -0.75 14.50 3.32
CA PHE A 23 -1.22 13.73 2.16
C PHE A 23 -1.86 12.39 2.55
N LEU A 24 -1.28 11.71 3.55
CA LEU A 24 -1.75 10.42 4.08
C LEU A 24 -2.77 10.58 5.21
N LYS A 25 -3.19 11.81 5.50
CA LYS A 25 -4.22 12.08 6.49
C LYS A 25 -5.47 11.27 6.14
N ASP A 26 -5.92 10.48 7.10
CA ASP A 26 -7.09 9.61 7.01
C ASP A 26 -6.99 8.43 6.03
N ALA A 27 -5.86 8.23 5.35
CA ALA A 27 -5.66 7.14 4.37
C ALA A 27 -5.91 5.75 4.98
N TRP A 28 -5.63 5.58 6.26
CA TRP A 28 -5.74 4.31 6.98
C TRP A 28 -7.08 4.11 7.70
N GLN A 29 -8.01 5.07 7.67
CA GLN A 29 -9.29 4.97 8.41
C GLN A 29 -10.13 3.77 7.98
N ILE A 30 -10.21 3.51 6.67
CA ILE A 30 -10.96 2.36 6.14
C ILE A 30 -10.26 1.04 6.54
N PRO A 31 -8.96 0.85 6.29
CA PRO A 31 -8.18 -0.29 6.80
C PRO A 31 -8.35 -0.58 8.29
N ILE A 32 -8.30 0.46 9.14
CA ILE A 32 -8.52 0.33 10.59
C ILE A 32 -9.95 -0.14 10.87
N THR A 33 -10.94 0.47 10.23
CA THR A 33 -12.37 0.14 10.42
C THR A 33 -12.70 -1.29 10.04
N VAL A 34 -12.04 -1.85 9.02
CA VAL A 34 -12.22 -3.25 8.61
C VAL A 34 -11.37 -4.24 9.43
N GLY A 35 -10.64 -3.76 10.44
CA GLY A 35 -9.91 -4.58 11.39
C GLY A 35 -8.60 -5.16 10.84
N LEU A 36 -7.88 -4.44 9.98
CA LEU A 36 -6.54 -4.88 9.59
C LEU A 36 -5.61 -4.88 10.82
N PRO A 37 -4.72 -5.88 10.96
CA PRO A 37 -3.72 -5.92 12.02
C PRO A 37 -2.78 -4.70 11.99
N ASP A 38 -2.37 -4.23 13.18
CA ASP A 38 -1.49 -3.05 13.33
C ASP A 38 -0.15 -3.24 12.58
N ASP A 39 0.44 -4.43 12.63
CA ASP A 39 1.69 -4.75 11.92
C ASP A 39 1.54 -4.70 10.40
N LEU A 40 0.37 -5.08 9.88
CA LEU A 40 0.04 -4.92 8.46
C LEU A 40 -0.16 -3.44 8.11
N LEU A 41 -0.83 -2.66 8.96
CA LEU A 41 -1.02 -1.22 8.76
C LEU A 41 0.32 -0.48 8.73
N ASP A 42 1.21 -0.76 9.66
CA ASP A 42 2.55 -0.17 9.73
C ASP A 42 3.38 -0.48 8.46
N ALA A 43 3.31 -1.72 7.98
CA ALA A 43 3.99 -2.12 6.76
C ALA A 43 3.43 -1.42 5.51
N LEU A 44 2.12 -1.27 5.43
CA LEU A 44 1.45 -0.56 4.34
C LEU A 44 1.77 0.94 4.36
N ASP A 45 1.80 1.56 5.54
CA ASP A 45 2.16 2.97 5.70
C ASP A 45 3.60 3.23 5.27
N LEU A 46 4.55 2.44 5.78
CA LEU A 46 5.96 2.58 5.42
C LEU A 46 6.19 2.37 3.91
N HIS A 47 5.55 1.35 3.32
CA HIS A 47 5.65 1.09 1.89
C HIS A 47 5.10 2.27 1.07
N THR A 48 3.93 2.79 1.43
CA THR A 48 3.28 3.91 0.74
C THR A 48 4.10 5.19 0.83
N ARG A 49 4.63 5.53 2.01
CA ARG A 49 5.53 6.68 2.21
C ARG A 49 6.80 6.56 1.36
N THR A 50 7.37 5.37 1.28
CA THR A 50 8.56 5.09 0.45
C THR A 50 8.28 5.33 -1.03
N LEU A 51 7.14 4.84 -1.53
CA LEU A 51 6.75 5.04 -2.92
C LEU A 51 6.54 6.52 -3.25
N LEU A 52 5.80 7.24 -2.41
CA LEU A 52 5.47 8.66 -2.62
C LEU A 52 6.71 9.57 -2.57
N THR A 53 7.64 9.33 -1.64
CA THR A 53 8.87 10.14 -1.54
C THR A 53 9.83 9.89 -2.69
N ALA A 54 9.88 8.64 -3.16
CA ALA A 54 10.71 8.25 -4.29
C ALA A 54 10.05 8.58 -5.65
N GLY A 55 8.77 8.97 -5.67
CA GLY A 55 8.00 9.15 -6.90
C GLY A 55 7.84 7.85 -7.71
N ILE A 56 7.85 6.70 -7.01
CA ILE A 56 7.77 5.37 -7.61
C ILE A 56 6.31 4.92 -7.67
N GLU A 57 5.96 4.22 -8.75
CA GLU A 57 4.63 3.64 -8.90
C GLU A 57 4.38 2.49 -7.92
N PHE A 58 3.12 2.34 -7.51
CA PHE A 58 2.72 1.20 -6.71
C PHE A 58 2.80 -0.10 -7.53
N ASN A 59 3.59 -1.06 -7.05
CA ASN A 59 3.74 -2.38 -7.64
C ASN A 59 3.31 -3.47 -6.65
N ARG A 60 2.36 -4.33 -7.09
CA ARG A 60 1.82 -5.41 -6.26
C ARG A 60 2.88 -6.43 -5.84
N ASP A 61 3.83 -6.78 -6.70
CA ASP A 61 4.87 -7.76 -6.36
C ASP A 61 5.82 -7.20 -5.30
N ASP A 62 6.10 -5.90 -5.34
CA ASP A 62 6.92 -5.23 -4.31
C ASP A 62 6.16 -5.09 -3.00
N LEU A 63 4.86 -4.83 -3.04
CA LEU A 63 4.01 -4.93 -1.85
C LEU A 63 4.05 -6.35 -1.28
N ARG A 64 3.84 -7.39 -2.09
CA ARG A 64 3.89 -8.80 -1.64
C ARG A 64 5.24 -9.13 -1.01
N ARG A 65 6.34 -8.68 -1.61
CA ARG A 65 7.68 -8.82 -1.01
C ARG A 65 7.80 -8.10 0.32
N THR A 66 7.26 -6.89 0.45
CA THR A 66 7.26 -6.13 1.71
C THR A 66 6.48 -6.88 2.78
N LEU A 67 5.27 -7.34 2.47
CA LEU A 67 4.43 -8.09 3.40
C LEU A 67 5.00 -9.46 3.77
N SER A 68 5.72 -10.13 2.85
CA SER A 68 6.37 -11.42 3.12
C SER A 68 7.48 -11.35 4.18
N ARG A 69 7.99 -10.15 4.48
CA ARG A 69 9.02 -9.91 5.50
C ARG A 69 8.44 -9.74 6.90
N LEU A 70 7.12 -9.64 7.03
CA LEU A 70 6.48 -9.53 8.34
C LEU A 70 6.59 -10.86 9.11
N PRO A 71 6.82 -10.81 10.45
CA PRO A 71 6.92 -12.01 11.28
C PRO A 71 5.64 -12.85 11.25
N GLN A 72 4.49 -12.18 11.14
CA GLN A 72 3.21 -12.80 10.85
C GLN A 72 2.92 -12.51 9.39
N GLN A 73 2.66 -13.54 8.57
CA GLN A 73 2.22 -13.32 7.20
C GLN A 73 0.71 -13.09 7.23
N PRO A 74 0.23 -11.84 7.13
CA PRO A 74 -1.19 -11.58 7.24
C PRO A 74 -1.90 -12.18 6.03
N ALA A 75 -3.05 -12.81 6.28
CA ALA A 75 -3.94 -13.23 5.21
C ALA A 75 -4.43 -11.97 4.47
N LEU A 76 -4.05 -11.85 3.20
CA LEU A 76 -4.38 -10.67 2.42
C LEU A 76 -5.83 -10.76 1.94
N PRO A 77 -6.68 -9.74 2.19
CA PRO A 77 -8.11 -9.82 1.90
C PRO A 77 -8.42 -10.00 0.40
N TRP A 78 -7.48 -9.64 -0.49
CA TRP A 78 -7.59 -9.83 -1.94
C TRP A 78 -7.04 -11.17 -2.45
N GLU A 79 -6.37 -11.97 -1.62
CA GLU A 79 -5.97 -13.35 -1.97
C GLU A 79 -7.12 -14.35 -1.77
N ALA A 80 -8.22 -13.94 -1.12
CA ALA A 80 -9.43 -14.75 -0.99
C ALA A 80 -10.24 -14.87 -2.30
N ALA A 81 -10.00 -14.01 -3.29
CA ALA A 81 -10.65 -14.05 -4.61
C ALA A 81 -9.84 -14.92 -5.58
N GLY A 82 -9.84 -16.23 -5.35
CA GLY A 82 -9.14 -17.21 -6.17
C GLY A 82 -9.59 -18.64 -5.88
N SER A 83 -10.88 -18.92 -6.10
CA SER A 83 -11.38 -20.26 -6.44
C SER A 83 -11.83 -20.27 -7.89
#